data_AF-A0A8C3L985-F1
#
_entry.id   AF-A0A8C3L985-F1
#
_cell.length_a   1.000
_cell.length_b   1.000
_cell.length_c   1.000
_cell.angle_alpha   90.00
_cell.angle_beta   90.00
_cell.angle_gamma   90.00
#
_symmetry.space_group_name_H-M   'P 1'
#
loop_
_entity.id
_entity.type
_entity.pdbx_description
1 polymer ?
#
loop_
_entity_poly.entity_id
_entity_poly.type
_entity_poly.pdbx_seq_one_letter_code
_entity_poly.pdbx_strand_id
1 'polypeptide(L)'
;MAHLLGHPGCMASLQADLRDLQGAIADVSSRTGPARFPSWKFPNKVSCELDLVVLLERYSHAEGDPEFSQHAHVVLLELVIDR
;
A
#
# COMPACT_ATOMS: atom_id res chain seq x y z
N MET A 1 -7.54 19.21 -6.20
CA MET A 1 -6.88 17.96 -5.73
C MET A 1 -7.01 16.80 -6.73
N ALA A 2 -8.05 16.72 -7.57
CA ALA A 2 -8.22 15.62 -8.53
C ALA A 2 -7.02 15.39 -9.49
N HIS A 3 -6.28 16.44 -9.85
CA HIS A 3 -5.10 16.33 -10.72
C HIS A 3 -3.89 15.62 -10.08
N LEU A 4 -3.90 15.38 -8.76
CA LEU A 4 -2.83 14.65 -8.05
C LEU A 4 -3.10 13.14 -7.99
N LEU A 5 -4.33 12.71 -8.26
CA LEU A 5 -4.68 11.29 -8.28
C LEU A 5 -3.98 10.63 -9.49
N GLY A 6 -3.28 9.53 -9.24
CA GLY A 6 -2.41 8.89 -10.23
C GLY A 6 -1.12 9.66 -10.60
N HIS A 7 -0.83 10.80 -9.98
CA HIS A 7 0.41 11.56 -10.29
C HIS A 7 1.66 10.76 -9.87
N PRO A 8 2.66 10.56 -10.75
CA PRO A 8 3.82 9.70 -10.48
C PRO A 8 4.56 10.06 -9.19
N GLY A 9 4.80 11.35 -8.96
CA GLY A 9 5.49 11.82 -7.75
C GLY A 9 4.72 11.56 -6.46
N CYS A 10 3.39 11.67 -6.49
CA CYS A 10 2.55 11.40 -5.32
C CYS A 10 2.50 9.90 -5.03
N MET A 11 2.35 9.09 -6.08
CA MET A 11 2.40 7.63 -5.94
C MET A 11 3.76 7.16 -5.43
N ALA A 12 4.87 7.69 -5.95
CA ALA A 12 6.20 7.33 -5.49
C ALA A 12 6.44 7.68 -4.01
N SER A 13 6.00 8.87 -3.58
CA SER A 13 6.05 9.27 -2.16
C SER A 13 5.23 8.30 -1.30
N LEU A 14 3.99 8.02 -1.70
CA LEU A 14 3.11 7.12 -0.95
C LEU A 14 3.67 5.70 -0.84
N GLN A 15 4.33 5.19 -1.89
CA GLN A 15 5.01 3.90 -1.82
C GLN A 15 6.20 3.93 -0.86
N ALA A 16 6.93 5.04 -0.75
CA ALA A 16 8.00 5.17 0.24
C ALA A 16 7.41 5.16 1.65
N ASP A 17 6.36 5.95 1.90
CA ASP A 17 5.67 6.00 3.18
C ASP A 17 5.15 4.61 3.61
N LEU A 18 4.57 3.84 2.68
CA LEU A 18 4.12 2.47 2.94
C LEU A 18 5.27 1.51 3.30
N ARG A 19 6.45 1.66 2.67
CA ARG A 19 7.64 0.86 3.02
C ARG A 19 8.12 1.20 4.43
N ASP A 20 8.14 2.48 4.78
CA ASP A 20 8.54 2.93 6.10
C ASP A 20 7.57 2.46 7.19
N LEU A 21 6.26 2.57 6.96
CA LEU A 21 5.22 2.04 7.83
C LEU A 21 5.37 0.53 8.04
N GLN A 22 5.60 -0.23 6.96
CA GLN A 22 5.82 -1.67 7.05
C GLN A 22 7.07 -2.02 7.87
N GLY A 23 8.15 -1.23 7.73
CA GLY A 23 9.35 -1.38 8.55
C GLY A 23 9.06 -1.15 10.04
N ALA A 24 8.32 -0.09 10.38
CA ALA A 24 7.92 0.20 11.75
C ALA A 24 7.03 -0.90 12.35
N ILE A 25 6.05 -1.39 11.58
CA ILE A 25 5.17 -2.49 12.02
C ILE A 25 5.95 -3.78 12.22
N ALA A 26 6.90 -4.09 11.34
CA ALA A 26 7.77 -5.25 11.48
C ALA A 26 8.64 -5.16 12.75
N ASP A 27 9.20 -3.99 13.06
CA ASP A 27 9.98 -3.76 14.28
C ASP A 27 9.15 -3.98 15.55
N VAL A 28 7.93 -3.45 15.62
CA VAL A 28 7.01 -3.70 16.74
C VAL A 28 6.62 -5.19 16.81
N SER A 29 6.17 -5.77 15.69
CA SER A 29 5.70 -7.15 15.62
C SER A 29 6.79 -8.17 15.94
N SER A 30 8.06 -7.85 15.71
CA SER A 30 9.18 -8.72 16.10
C SER A 30 9.27 -8.95 17.60
N ARG A 31 8.75 -8.02 18.41
CA ARG A 31 8.75 -8.06 19.88
C ARG A 31 7.42 -8.50 20.46
N THR A 32 6.31 -8.16 19.81
CA THR A 32 4.95 -8.40 20.32
C THR A 32 4.23 -9.57 19.65
N GLY A 33 4.78 -10.09 18.55
CA GLY A 33 4.06 -10.94 17.60
C GLY A 33 3.20 -10.12 16.63
N PRO A 34 2.79 -10.72 15.49
CA PRO A 34 2.01 -10.03 14.47
C PRO A 34 0.54 -9.84 14.87
N ALA A 35 -0.01 -8.68 14.54
CA ALA A 35 -1.44 -8.39 14.64
C ALA A 35 -2.22 -9.06 13.50
N ARG A 36 -3.00 -10.10 13.83
CA ARG A 36 -3.76 -10.89 12.84
C ARG A 36 -5.20 -10.40 12.77
N PHE A 37 -5.47 -9.52 11.84
CA PHE A 37 -6.82 -9.05 11.50
C PHE A 37 -7.11 -9.28 10.01
N PRO A 38 -8.39 -9.46 9.63
CA PRO A 38 -8.76 -9.45 8.22
C PRO A 38 -8.27 -8.18 7.55
N SER A 39 -7.76 -8.30 6.31
CA SER A 39 -7.37 -7.15 5.52
C SER A 39 -8.61 -6.32 5.17
N TRP A 40 -8.50 -5.01 5.43
CA TRP A 40 -9.42 -3.98 4.99
C TRP A 40 -9.61 -4.00 3.47
N LYS A 41 -8.50 -4.12 2.71
CA LYS A 41 -8.53 -4.08 1.24
C LYS A 41 -8.82 -5.44 0.59
N PHE A 42 -8.30 -6.52 1.16
CA PHE A 42 -8.37 -7.86 0.59
C PHE A 42 -9.18 -8.78 1.50
N PRO A 43 -10.51 -8.87 1.33
CA PRO A 43 -11.42 -9.49 2.31
C PRO A 43 -11.15 -10.98 2.59
N ASN A 44 -10.41 -11.65 1.70
CA ASN A 44 -10.03 -13.06 1.83
C ASN A 44 -8.61 -13.27 2.37
N LYS A 45 -7.96 -12.22 2.89
CA LYS A 45 -6.58 -12.26 3.38
C LYS A 45 -6.48 -11.69 4.78
N VAL A 46 -5.43 -12.09 5.50
CA VAL A 46 -5.01 -11.45 6.76
C VAL A 46 -4.04 -10.32 6.42
N SER A 47 -4.22 -9.14 7.04
CA SER A 47 -3.41 -7.95 6.74
C SER A 47 -1.90 -8.21 6.87
N CYS A 48 -1.47 -8.81 7.99
CA CYS A 48 -0.05 -9.07 8.25
C CYS A 48 0.58 -10.13 7.33
N GLU A 49 -0.21 -10.82 6.49
CA GLU A 49 0.26 -11.84 5.54
C GLU A 49 0.34 -11.30 4.10
N LEU A 50 0.00 -10.02 3.89
CA LEU A 50 0.13 -9.39 2.59
C LEU A 50 1.60 -9.16 2.23
N ASP A 51 2.00 -9.66 1.07
CA ASP A 51 3.29 -9.33 0.47
C ASP A 51 3.27 -7.90 -0.05
N LEU A 52 3.78 -6.97 0.77
CA LEU A 52 3.79 -5.55 0.42
C LEU A 52 4.73 -5.27 -0.77
N VAL A 53 5.81 -6.02 -0.95
CA VAL A 53 6.75 -5.80 -2.06
C VAL A 53 6.02 -6.05 -3.39
N VAL A 54 5.32 -7.18 -3.49
CA VAL A 54 4.53 -7.54 -4.67
C VAL A 54 3.39 -6.55 -4.89
N LEU A 55 2.73 -6.07 -3.83
CA LEU A 55 1.64 -5.10 -3.96
C LEU A 55 2.13 -3.72 -4.43
N LEU A 56 3.26 -3.23 -3.91
CA LEU A 56 3.82 -1.95 -4.33
C LEU A 56 4.32 -1.98 -5.79
N GLU A 57 4.88 -3.11 -6.23
CA GLU A 57 5.24 -3.31 -7.64
C GLU A 57 3.99 -3.37 -8.52
N ARG A 58 2.99 -4.17 -8.12
CA ARG A 58 1.74 -4.32 -8.87
C ARG A 58 0.98 -3.00 -9.04
N TYR A 59 1.00 -2.14 -8.03
CA TYR A 59 0.27 -0.86 -8.03
C TYR A 59 1.23 0.34 -8.23
N SER A 60 2.25 0.18 -9.06
CA SER A 60 3.11 1.28 -9.50
C SER A 60 2.41 2.19 -10.52
N HIS A 61 2.96 3.39 -10.73
CA HIS A 61 2.50 4.26 -11.82
C HIS A 61 2.68 3.56 -13.18
N ALA A 62 1.68 3.68 -14.06
CA ALA A 62 1.72 3.16 -15.42
C ALA A 62 1.61 4.30 -16.43
N GLU A 63 2.69 4.51 -17.19
CA GLU A 63 2.73 5.53 -18.22
C GLU A 63 1.74 5.19 -19.35
N GLY A 64 0.91 6.17 -19.73
CA GLY A 64 -0.13 5.98 -20.75
C GLY A 64 -1.42 5.33 -20.24
N ASP A 65 -1.51 4.96 -18.96
CA ASP A 65 -2.72 4.43 -18.34
C ASP A 65 -3.12 5.22 -17.07
N PRO A 66 -3.81 6.37 -17.25
CA PRO A 66 -4.21 7.22 -16.14
C PRO A 66 -5.28 6.59 -15.25
N GLU A 67 -6.18 5.77 -15.81
CA GLU A 67 -7.23 5.09 -15.03
C GLU A 67 -6.63 4.07 -14.08
N PHE A 68 -5.70 3.25 -14.59
CA PHE A 68 -4.95 2.34 -13.75
C PHE A 68 -4.14 3.08 -12.68
N SER A 69 -3.42 4.14 -13.07
CA SER A 69 -2.61 4.90 -12.11
C SER A 69 -3.46 5.53 -11.01
N GLN A 70 -4.65 6.04 -11.34
CA GLN A 70 -5.60 6.56 -10.36
C GLN A 70 -6.11 5.45 -9.44
N HIS A 71 -6.51 4.30 -10.00
CA HIS A 71 -6.93 3.14 -9.23
C HIS A 71 -5.82 2.64 -8.30
N ALA A 72 -4.61 2.47 -8.81
CA ALA A 72 -3.43 2.06 -8.07
C ALA A 72 -3.14 3.02 -6.92
N HIS A 73 -3.21 4.34 -7.16
CA HIS A 73 -3.06 5.34 -6.11
C HIS A 73 -4.11 5.15 -4.98
N VAL A 74 -5.39 4.90 -5.32
CA VAL A 74 -6.42 4.60 -4.30
C VAL A 74 -6.09 3.33 -3.53
N VAL A 75 -5.67 2.26 -4.22
CA VAL A 75 -5.29 1.00 -3.55
C VAL A 75 -4.13 1.22 -2.58
N LEU A 76 -3.10 1.98 -2.97
CA LEU A 76 -2.00 2.34 -2.08
C LEU A 76 -2.49 3.12 -0.84
N LEU A 77 -3.45 4.04 -0.99
CA LEU A 77 -4.05 4.74 0.16
C LEU A 77 -4.82 3.78 1.08
N GLU A 78 -5.55 2.83 0.51
CA GLU A 78 -6.25 1.80 1.28
C GLU A 78 -5.29 0.87 2.01
N LEU A 79 -4.08 0.62 1.48
CA LEU A 79 -3.04 -0.13 2.18
C LEU A 79 -2.55 0.60 3.43
N VAL A 80 -2.59 1.93 3.51
CA VAL A 80 -2.24 2.65 4.74
C VAL A 80 -3.23 2.33 5.86
N ILE A 81 -4.53 2.22 5.53
CA ILE A 81 -5.60 1.85 6.47
C ILE A 81 -5.49 0.38 6.86
N ASP A 82 -5.04 -0.45 5.93
CA ASP A 82 -4.93 -1.90 6.10
C ASP A 82 -3.84 -2.33 7.08
N ARG A 83 -2.86 -1.46 7.36
CA ARG A 83 -1.65 -1.74 8.16
C ARG A 83 -1.83 -1.50 9.65
#